data_AF-A0A9E3EX44-F1
#
_entry.id   AF-A0A9E3EX44-F1
#
_cell.length_a   1.000
_cell.length_b   1.000
_cell.length_c   1.000
_cell.angle_alpha   90.00
_cell.angle_beta   90.00
_cell.angle_gamma   90.00
#
_symmetry.space_group_name_H-M   'P 1'
#
loop_
_entity.id
_entity.type
_entity.pdbx_description
1 polymer ?
#
loop_
_entity_poly.entity_id
_entity_poly.type
_entity_poly.pdbx_seq_one_letter_code
_entity_poly.pdbx_strand_id
1 'polypeptide(L)'
;MGTTILDEFPEPAGGVLWQTLRDVHLWVRAAPAERTGLFSGDALRGRLAMLMAHLVDPDLRAPLVRLGFLLLGKPAKAEAKRVAAECRRVVEWAERRAALGTALAFAQAAALAAPADAALALETGILAVARGEEARAESWLRRALVLARREGDRSAHARACLELGDLYAGRDSVLLARGFYLRALGQGRRKGRWEVRGAALRGLSQLTEAHGDPAEEHGTSRSGALS
;
A
#
# COMPACT_ATOMS: atom_id res chain seq x y z
N MET A 1 4.53 12.05 -9.18
CA MET A 1 4.51 11.21 -7.96
C MET A 1 4.75 12.03 -6.70
N GLY A 2 5.76 12.93 -6.64
CA GLY A 2 6.02 13.73 -5.43
C GLY A 2 5.27 15.06 -5.31
N THR A 3 4.71 15.59 -6.39
CA THR A 3 4.06 16.92 -6.39
C THR A 3 2.82 16.99 -5.50
N THR A 4 2.09 15.88 -5.38
CA THR A 4 0.88 15.78 -4.53
C THR A 4 1.15 16.10 -3.05
N ILE A 5 2.36 15.85 -2.55
CA ILE A 5 2.73 16.25 -1.18
C ILE A 5 2.72 17.77 -1.02
N LEU A 6 3.18 18.49 -2.04
CA LEU A 6 3.22 19.96 -2.04
C LEU A 6 1.81 20.54 -2.23
N ASP A 7 0.95 19.83 -2.96
CA ASP A 7 -0.47 20.20 -3.11
C ASP A 7 -1.23 20.04 -1.77
N GLU A 8 -0.97 18.95 -1.04
CA GLU A 8 -1.58 18.67 0.27
C GLU A 8 -0.99 19.51 1.41
N PHE A 9 0.29 19.90 1.30
CA PHE A 9 1.02 20.67 2.28
C PHE A 9 1.84 21.78 1.60
N PRO A 10 1.23 22.94 1.29
CA PRO A 10 1.94 24.05 0.63
C PRO A 10 2.95 24.75 1.55
N GLU A 11 2.83 24.55 2.85
CA GLU A 11 3.74 25.07 3.88
C GLU A 11 5.15 24.48 3.77
N PRO A 12 6.18 25.10 4.40
CA PRO A 12 7.55 24.58 4.40
C PRO A 12 7.66 23.10 4.84
N ALA A 13 6.72 22.60 5.64
CA ALA A 13 6.60 21.20 6.03
C ALA A 13 6.44 20.25 4.83
N GLY A 14 5.71 20.63 3.78
CA GLY A 14 5.56 19.83 2.56
C GLY A 14 6.88 19.69 1.79
N GLY A 15 7.70 20.75 1.77
CA GLY A 15 9.05 20.70 1.23
C GLY A 15 9.92 19.68 1.95
N VAL A 16 9.85 19.62 3.29
CA VAL A 16 10.60 18.66 4.10
C VAL A 16 10.11 17.22 3.88
N LEU A 17 8.80 17.02 3.74
CA LEU A 17 8.21 15.71 3.42
C LEU A 17 8.67 15.22 2.04
N TRP A 18 8.59 16.09 1.04
CA TRP A 18 9.02 15.78 -0.32
C TRP A 18 10.51 15.42 -0.38
N GLN A 19 11.36 16.20 0.29
CA GLN A 19 12.80 15.91 0.35
C GLN A 19 13.07 14.58 1.06
N THR A 20 12.38 14.30 2.17
CA THR A 20 12.56 13.03 2.90
C THR A 20 12.12 11.83 2.07
N LEU A 21 10.99 11.95 1.36
CA LEU A 21 10.55 10.91 0.43
C LEU A 21 11.58 10.67 -0.68
N ARG A 22 12.16 11.76 -1.23
CA ARG A 22 13.22 11.67 -2.24
C ARG A 22 14.45 10.95 -1.70
N ASP A 23 14.86 11.22 -0.47
CA ASP A 23 16.00 10.53 0.16
C ASP A 23 15.73 9.02 0.31
N VAL A 24 14.52 8.65 0.73
CA VAL A 24 14.12 7.23 0.81
C VAL A 24 14.21 6.59 -0.58
N HIS A 25 13.66 7.24 -1.62
CA HIS A 25 13.74 6.69 -2.98
C HIS A 25 15.16 6.55 -3.52
N LEU A 26 16.03 7.53 -3.24
CA LEU A 26 17.45 7.44 -3.61
C LEU A 26 18.10 6.24 -2.91
N TRP A 27 17.85 6.07 -1.61
CA TRP A 27 18.42 4.96 -0.83
C TRP A 27 17.92 3.59 -1.27
N VAL A 28 16.63 3.50 -1.63
CA VAL A 28 16.03 2.25 -2.14
C VAL A 28 16.60 1.86 -3.50
N ARG A 29 16.86 2.84 -4.38
CA ARG A 29 17.40 2.58 -5.72
C ARG A 29 18.90 2.29 -5.73
N ALA A 30 19.64 2.80 -4.75
CA ALA A 30 21.08 2.60 -4.64
C ALA A 30 21.42 1.17 -4.21
N ALA A 31 22.44 0.57 -4.85
CA ALA A 31 22.96 -0.72 -4.42
C ALA A 31 23.58 -0.59 -3.01
N PRO A 32 23.57 -1.66 -2.18
CA PRO A 32 24.11 -1.59 -0.82
C PRO A 32 25.54 -1.04 -0.73
N ALA A 33 26.39 -1.32 -1.73
CA ALA A 33 27.77 -0.83 -1.79
C ALA A 33 27.88 0.68 -2.07
N GLU A 34 26.91 1.28 -2.76
CA GLU A 34 26.91 2.69 -3.19
C GLU A 34 26.36 3.62 -2.11
N ARG A 35 25.67 3.05 -1.10
CA ARG A 35 24.96 3.81 -0.07
C ARG A 35 25.86 4.73 0.75
N THR A 36 27.14 4.39 0.94
CA THR A 36 28.08 5.19 1.76
C THR A 36 28.31 6.60 1.19
N GLY A 37 28.26 6.78 -0.12
CA GLY A 37 28.50 8.06 -0.80
C GLY A 37 27.23 8.74 -1.32
N LEU A 38 26.05 8.25 -0.94
CA LEU A 38 24.78 8.68 -1.54
C LEU A 38 24.40 10.13 -1.18
N PHE A 39 24.86 10.60 -0.03
CA PHE A 39 24.55 11.93 0.50
C PHE A 39 25.83 12.66 0.92
N SER A 40 25.81 13.99 0.88
CA SER A 40 26.91 14.80 1.39
C SER A 40 27.04 14.68 2.91
N GLY A 41 28.26 14.82 3.44
CA GLY A 41 28.52 14.66 4.88
C GLY A 41 27.74 15.63 5.78
N ASP A 42 27.40 16.82 5.28
CA ASP A 42 26.61 17.82 6.00
C ASP A 42 25.10 17.70 5.79
N ALA A 43 24.63 16.77 4.93
CA ALA A 43 23.22 16.63 4.59
C ALA A 43 22.34 16.38 5.84
N LEU A 44 22.81 15.56 6.78
CA LEU A 44 22.09 15.29 8.02
C LEU A 44 21.92 16.57 8.85
N ARG A 45 22.99 17.36 9.00
CA ARG A 45 22.95 18.61 9.77
C ARG A 45 21.94 19.59 9.16
N GLY A 46 21.99 19.77 7.84
CA GLY A 46 21.04 20.60 7.12
C GLY A 46 19.59 20.14 7.29
N ARG A 47 19.34 18.84 7.16
CA ARG A 47 17.99 18.28 7.32
C ARG A 47 17.45 18.44 8.74
N LEU A 48 18.27 18.23 9.77
CA LEU A 48 17.85 18.42 11.16
C LEU A 48 17.52 19.89 11.44
N ALA A 49 18.31 20.84 10.92
CA ALA A 49 18.01 22.26 11.05
C ALA A 49 16.66 22.62 10.40
N MET A 50 16.38 22.13 9.19
CA MET A 50 15.09 22.33 8.53
C MET A 50 13.92 21.72 9.31
N LEU A 51 14.08 20.49 9.83
CA LEU A 51 13.05 19.83 10.64
C LEU A 51 12.73 20.60 11.92
N MET A 52 13.74 21.15 12.58
CA MET A 52 13.56 21.93 13.80
C MET A 52 12.95 23.31 13.52
N ALA A 53 13.27 23.92 12.38
CA ALA A 53 12.75 25.24 12.01
C ALA A 53 11.30 25.20 11.51
N HIS A 54 10.93 24.15 10.77
CA HIS A 54 9.67 24.14 10.00
C HIS A 54 8.62 23.14 10.49
N LEU A 55 8.96 22.24 11.43
CA LEU A 55 8.07 21.15 11.80
C LEU A 55 7.75 21.13 13.30
N VAL A 56 6.65 21.79 13.65
CA VAL A 56 6.20 21.89 15.04
C VAL A 56 5.59 20.57 15.53
N ASP A 57 4.84 19.87 14.67
CA ASP A 57 4.15 18.62 15.03
C ASP A 57 5.15 17.51 15.40
N PRO A 58 5.20 17.06 16.68
CA PRO A 58 6.13 16.02 17.12
C PRO A 58 5.84 14.65 16.50
N ASP A 59 4.59 14.35 16.16
CA ASP A 59 4.19 13.06 15.59
C ASP A 59 4.75 12.88 14.18
N LEU A 60 4.90 13.98 13.43
CA LEU A 60 5.56 13.99 12.14
C LEU A 60 7.06 14.17 12.25
N ARG A 61 7.52 15.06 13.14
CA ARG A 61 8.95 15.36 13.27
C ARG A 61 9.76 14.16 13.71
N ALA A 62 9.26 13.38 14.65
CA ALA A 62 9.97 12.22 15.17
C ALA A 62 10.34 11.17 14.10
N PRO A 63 9.42 10.68 13.24
CA PRO A 63 9.78 9.75 12.18
C PRO A 63 10.70 10.37 11.11
N LEU A 64 10.52 11.64 10.74
CA LEU A 64 11.40 12.29 9.77
C LEU A 64 12.83 12.49 10.29
N VAL A 65 13.00 12.79 11.58
CA VAL A 65 14.31 12.83 12.24
C VAL A 65 14.97 11.45 12.21
N ARG A 66 14.23 10.38 12.54
CA ARG A 66 14.76 9.01 12.50
C ARG A 66 15.15 8.57 11.09
N LEU A 67 14.34 8.92 10.07
CA LEU A 67 14.70 8.73 8.66
C LEU A 67 15.97 9.50 8.30
N GLY A 68 16.11 10.75 8.76
CA GLY A 68 17.33 11.53 8.57
C GLY A 68 18.57 10.81 9.11
N PHE A 69 18.53 10.32 10.34
CA PHE A 69 19.66 9.58 10.92
C PHE A 69 19.97 8.27 10.19
N LEU A 70 18.94 7.52 9.78
CA LEU A 70 19.10 6.27 9.04
C LEU A 70 19.74 6.52 7.67
N LEU A 71 19.17 7.45 6.89
CA LEU A 71 19.51 7.64 5.49
C LEU A 71 20.70 8.58 5.28
N LEU A 72 20.78 9.68 6.04
CA LEU A 72 21.82 10.70 5.84
C LEU A 72 23.00 10.49 6.79
N GLY A 73 22.77 9.88 7.95
CA GLY A 73 23.82 9.64 8.94
C GLY A 73 24.66 8.40 8.64
N LYS A 74 24.01 7.25 8.50
CA LYS A 74 24.68 5.95 8.23
C LYS A 74 23.93 5.13 7.17
N PRO A 75 23.80 5.63 5.92
CA PRO A 75 22.99 5.00 4.87
C PRO A 75 23.32 3.53 4.62
N ALA A 76 24.61 3.16 4.62
CA ALA A 76 25.04 1.78 4.38
C ALA A 76 24.65 0.81 5.51
N LYS A 77 24.41 1.32 6.73
CA LYS A 77 23.98 0.53 7.90
C LYS A 77 22.48 0.59 8.15
N ALA A 78 21.73 1.35 7.35
CA ALA A 78 20.29 1.47 7.51
C ALA A 78 19.60 0.14 7.22
N GLU A 79 18.74 -0.29 8.13
CA GLU A 79 17.95 -1.51 7.96
C GLU A 79 16.66 -1.18 7.20
N ALA A 80 16.37 -1.93 6.13
CA ALA A 80 15.17 -1.78 5.32
C ALA A 80 13.87 -1.77 6.16
N LYS A 81 13.76 -2.68 7.14
CA LYS A 81 12.60 -2.76 8.04
C LYS A 81 12.41 -1.51 8.88
N ARG A 82 13.50 -0.88 9.34
CA ARG A 82 13.45 0.37 10.11
C ARG A 82 13.04 1.54 9.24
N VAL A 83 13.61 1.66 8.02
CA VAL A 83 13.20 2.68 7.05
C VAL A 83 11.71 2.55 6.73
N ALA A 84 11.23 1.33 6.46
CA ALA A 84 9.82 1.06 6.21
C ALA A 84 8.94 1.43 7.41
N ALA A 85 9.33 1.05 8.63
CA ALA A 85 8.59 1.37 9.85
C ALA A 85 8.44 2.89 10.08
N GLU A 86 9.49 3.67 9.83
CA GLU A 86 9.39 5.13 9.93
C GLU A 86 8.54 5.74 8.82
N CYS A 87 8.59 5.20 7.60
CA CYS A 87 7.66 5.60 6.54
C CYS A 87 6.21 5.33 6.94
N ARG A 88 5.89 4.17 7.53
CA ARG A 88 4.54 3.85 8.00
C ARG A 88 4.01 4.80 9.07
N ARG A 89 4.86 5.29 9.98
CA ARG A 89 4.45 6.33 10.94
C ARG A 89 4.04 7.64 10.24
N VAL A 90 4.70 7.98 9.13
CA VAL A 90 4.29 9.12 8.28
C VAL A 90 2.97 8.81 7.57
N VAL A 91 2.75 7.57 7.10
CA VAL A 91 1.47 7.11 6.55
C VAL A 91 0.34 7.31 7.57
N GLU A 92 0.49 6.76 8.77
CA GLU A 92 -0.50 6.88 9.85
C GLU A 92 -0.79 8.35 10.19
N TRP A 93 0.24 9.20 10.22
CA TRP A 93 0.09 10.64 10.45
C TRP A 93 -0.71 11.33 9.33
N ALA A 94 -0.44 10.95 8.07
CA ALA A 94 -1.11 11.52 6.90
C ALA A 94 -2.57 11.04 6.79
N GLU A 95 -2.85 9.77 7.10
CA GLU A 95 -4.21 9.21 7.13
C GLU A 95 -5.10 9.92 8.16
N ARG A 96 -4.57 10.21 9.36
CA ARG A 96 -5.30 11.00 10.37
C ARG A 96 -5.70 12.40 9.90
N ARG A 97 -5.06 12.89 8.83
CA ARG A 97 -5.30 14.20 8.22
C ARG A 97 -6.00 14.11 6.86
N ALA A 98 -6.42 12.91 6.46
CA ALA A 98 -6.97 12.62 5.13
C ALA A 98 -6.05 13.03 3.95
N ALA A 99 -4.74 13.13 4.20
CA ALA A 99 -3.73 13.45 3.18
C ALA A 99 -3.30 12.17 2.43
N LEU A 100 -4.24 11.63 1.64
CA LEU A 100 -4.08 10.30 1.03
C LEU A 100 -2.90 10.22 0.06
N GLY A 101 -2.50 11.31 -0.57
CA GLY A 101 -1.41 11.37 -1.54
C GLY A 101 -0.05 11.21 -0.87
N THR A 102 0.14 11.92 0.21
CA THR A 102 1.29 11.77 1.11
C THR A 102 1.31 10.38 1.73
N ALA A 103 0.17 9.88 2.21
CA ALA A 103 0.05 8.52 2.73
C ALA A 103 0.44 7.47 1.69
N LEU A 104 -0.11 7.54 0.48
CA LEU A 104 0.23 6.60 -0.61
C LEU A 104 1.71 6.69 -0.99
N ALA A 105 2.28 7.89 -1.09
CA ALA A 105 3.67 8.09 -1.47
C ALA A 105 4.64 7.45 -0.44
N PHE A 106 4.39 7.64 0.86
CA PHE A 106 5.20 7.01 1.91
C PHE A 106 4.93 5.52 2.06
N ALA A 107 3.71 5.03 1.83
CA ALA A 107 3.41 3.60 1.81
C ALA A 107 4.17 2.89 0.67
N GLN A 108 4.19 3.50 -0.53
CA GLN A 108 5.01 3.02 -1.64
C GLN A 108 6.49 3.01 -1.29
N ALA A 109 7.01 4.07 -0.67
CA ALA A 109 8.40 4.12 -0.25
C ALA A 109 8.74 3.03 0.77
N ALA A 110 7.84 2.76 1.73
CA ALA A 110 7.98 1.66 2.68
C ALA A 110 8.01 0.30 1.97
N ALA A 111 7.04 0.04 1.09
CA ALA A 111 6.95 -1.20 0.33
C ALA A 111 8.14 -1.42 -0.61
N LEU A 112 8.71 -0.35 -1.16
CA LEU A 112 9.92 -0.44 -1.98
C LEU A 112 11.18 -0.64 -1.12
N ALA A 113 11.23 -0.12 0.11
CA ALA A 113 12.32 -0.37 1.04
C ALA A 113 12.33 -1.83 1.55
N ALA A 114 11.16 -2.42 1.77
CA ALA A 114 10.99 -3.82 2.17
C ALA A 114 10.12 -4.58 1.13
N PRO A 115 10.66 -4.88 -0.07
CA PRO A 115 9.90 -5.37 -1.22
C PRO A 115 9.30 -6.77 -1.07
N ALA A 116 9.71 -7.52 -0.04
CA ALA A 116 9.20 -8.85 0.26
C ALA A 116 8.00 -8.83 1.24
N ASP A 117 7.73 -7.70 1.90
CA ASP A 117 6.70 -7.61 2.93
C ASP A 117 5.30 -7.49 2.30
N ALA A 118 4.47 -8.52 2.52
CA ALA A 118 3.12 -8.56 1.97
C ALA A 118 2.20 -7.48 2.53
N ALA A 119 2.36 -7.10 3.80
CA ALA A 119 1.51 -6.12 4.47
C ALA A 119 1.76 -4.72 3.92
N LEU A 120 3.02 -4.35 3.65
CA LEU A 120 3.35 -3.07 3.01
C LEU A 120 2.78 -2.96 1.60
N ALA A 121 2.86 -4.04 0.82
CA ALA A 121 2.27 -4.07 -0.52
C ALA A 121 0.74 -3.95 -0.46
N LEU A 122 0.10 -4.58 0.53
CA LEU A 122 -1.35 -4.49 0.74
C LEU A 122 -1.78 -3.07 1.15
N GLU A 123 -1.12 -2.46 2.14
CA GLU A 123 -1.37 -1.10 2.62
C GLU A 123 -1.27 -0.09 1.46
N THR A 124 -0.24 -0.23 0.62
CA THR A 124 -0.06 0.59 -0.58
C THR A 124 -1.20 0.41 -1.58
N GLY A 125 -1.66 -0.83 -1.78
CA GLY A 125 -2.79 -1.14 -2.66
C GLY A 125 -4.09 -0.49 -2.18
N ILE A 126 -4.40 -0.61 -0.89
CA ILE A 126 -5.60 -0.04 -0.26
C ILE A 126 -5.59 1.49 -0.36
N LEU A 127 -4.45 2.14 -0.09
CA LEU A 127 -4.32 3.59 -0.23
C LEU A 127 -4.50 4.05 -1.69
N ALA A 128 -4.04 3.25 -2.65
CA ALA A 128 -4.28 3.53 -4.06
C ALA A 128 -5.76 3.38 -4.44
N VAL A 129 -6.49 2.41 -3.87
CA VAL A 129 -7.96 2.32 -4.01
C VAL A 129 -8.63 3.58 -3.44
N ALA A 130 -8.24 4.00 -2.22
CA ALA A 130 -8.81 5.18 -1.58
C ALA A 130 -8.57 6.48 -2.37
N ARG A 131 -7.49 6.54 -3.17
CA ARG A 131 -7.21 7.65 -4.10
C ARG A 131 -7.85 7.52 -5.49
N GLY A 132 -8.56 6.43 -5.77
CA GLY A 132 -9.10 6.16 -7.11
C GLY A 132 -8.03 5.81 -8.15
N GLU A 133 -6.82 5.43 -7.74
CA GLU A 133 -5.72 5.11 -8.64
C GLU A 133 -5.74 3.62 -9.01
N GLU A 134 -6.79 3.19 -9.70
CA GLU A 134 -7.14 1.76 -9.81
C GLU A 134 -6.04 0.88 -10.42
N ALA A 135 -5.37 1.32 -11.49
CA ALA A 135 -4.30 0.53 -12.14
C ALA A 135 -3.11 0.28 -11.19
N ARG A 136 -2.80 1.29 -10.37
CA ARG A 136 -1.77 1.20 -9.33
C ARG A 136 -2.24 0.30 -8.19
N ALA A 137 -3.49 0.45 -7.74
CA ALA A 137 -4.09 -0.39 -6.72
C ALA A 137 -4.02 -1.87 -7.11
N GLU A 138 -4.49 -2.22 -8.30
CA GLU A 138 -4.48 -3.59 -8.82
C GLU A 138 -3.05 -4.17 -8.84
N SER A 139 -2.07 -3.38 -9.29
CA SER A 139 -0.66 -3.80 -9.33
C SER A 139 -0.12 -4.15 -7.93
N TRP A 140 -0.37 -3.29 -6.95
CA TRP A 140 0.09 -3.50 -5.57
C TRP A 140 -0.66 -4.63 -4.86
N LEU A 141 -1.98 -4.74 -5.05
CA LEU A 141 -2.80 -5.81 -4.47
C LEU A 141 -2.41 -7.19 -5.03
N ARG A 142 -2.12 -7.28 -6.33
CA ARG A 142 -1.58 -8.52 -6.93
C ARG A 142 -0.21 -8.88 -6.37
N ARG A 143 0.66 -7.89 -6.17
CA ARG A 143 1.95 -8.11 -5.50
C ARG A 143 1.75 -8.63 -4.08
N ALA A 144 0.85 -8.01 -3.30
CA ALA A 144 0.51 -8.44 -1.96
C ALA A 144 0.00 -9.89 -1.93
N LEU A 145 -0.85 -10.30 -2.88
CA LEU A 145 -1.30 -11.70 -2.99
C LEU A 145 -0.15 -12.69 -3.17
N VAL A 146 0.78 -12.38 -4.07
CA VAL A 146 1.93 -13.26 -4.35
C VAL A 146 2.82 -13.38 -3.11
N LEU A 147 3.11 -12.26 -2.44
CA LEU A 147 3.93 -12.23 -1.24
C LEU A 147 3.24 -12.95 -0.07
N ALA A 148 1.98 -12.63 0.19
CA ALA A 148 1.19 -13.24 1.25
C ALA A 148 1.09 -14.76 1.09
N ARG A 149 0.98 -15.25 -0.15
CA ARG A 149 1.02 -16.69 -0.44
C ARG A 149 2.38 -17.32 -0.11
N ARG A 150 3.49 -16.63 -0.43
CA ARG A 150 4.85 -17.12 -0.15
C ARG A 150 5.14 -17.16 1.34
N GLU A 151 4.70 -16.15 2.09
CA GLU A 151 4.91 -16.04 3.54
C GLU A 151 3.89 -16.86 4.34
N GLY A 152 2.81 -17.34 3.71
CA GLY A 152 1.72 -18.01 4.39
C GLY A 152 0.80 -17.06 5.17
N ASP A 153 0.90 -15.75 4.94
CA ASP A 153 0.02 -14.73 5.52
C ASP A 153 -1.39 -14.81 4.90
N ARG A 154 -2.26 -15.58 5.55
CA ARG A 154 -3.65 -15.73 5.12
C ARG A 154 -4.48 -14.47 5.33
N SER A 155 -4.08 -13.59 6.25
CA SER A 155 -4.81 -12.35 6.52
C SER A 155 -4.61 -11.38 5.36
N ALA A 156 -3.36 -11.09 5.02
CA ALA A 156 -3.02 -10.25 3.89
C ALA A 156 -3.55 -10.83 2.57
N HIS A 157 -3.47 -12.15 2.38
CA HIS A 157 -4.02 -12.80 1.20
C HIS A 157 -5.55 -12.65 1.09
N ALA A 158 -6.29 -12.88 2.18
CA ALA A 158 -7.75 -12.73 2.16
C ALA A 158 -8.17 -11.28 1.89
N ARG A 159 -7.48 -10.32 2.52
CA ARG A 159 -7.76 -8.90 2.32
C ARG A 159 -7.43 -8.45 0.91
N ALA A 160 -6.28 -8.82 0.34
CA ALA A 160 -5.93 -8.48 -1.03
C ALA A 160 -6.92 -9.08 -2.05
N CYS A 161 -7.44 -10.28 -1.80
CA CYS A 161 -8.52 -10.84 -2.62
C CYS A 161 -9.81 -10.01 -2.53
N LEU A 162 -10.19 -9.56 -1.34
CA LEU A 162 -11.39 -8.74 -1.16
C LEU A 162 -11.28 -7.43 -1.97
N GLU A 163 -10.18 -6.69 -1.78
CA GLU A 163 -9.95 -5.40 -2.45
C GLU A 163 -9.88 -5.54 -3.97
N LEU A 164 -9.30 -6.64 -4.50
CA LEU A 164 -9.35 -6.92 -5.93
C LEU A 164 -10.76 -7.27 -6.41
N GLY A 165 -11.53 -7.99 -5.59
CA GLY A 165 -12.95 -8.26 -5.87
C GLY A 165 -13.74 -6.97 -6.05
N ASP A 166 -13.60 -6.05 -5.10
CA ASP A 166 -14.25 -4.73 -5.13
C ASP A 166 -13.83 -3.92 -6.37
N LEU A 167 -12.53 -3.91 -6.69
CA LEU A 167 -11.99 -3.22 -7.86
C LEU A 167 -12.53 -3.79 -9.18
N TYR A 168 -12.67 -5.12 -9.32
CA TYR A 168 -13.27 -5.70 -10.52
C TYR A 168 -14.79 -5.53 -10.58
N ALA A 169 -15.47 -5.50 -9.43
CA ALA A 169 -16.90 -5.22 -9.38
C ALA A 169 -17.20 -3.79 -9.88
N GLY A 170 -16.39 -2.81 -9.47
CA GLY A 170 -16.48 -1.43 -9.98
C GLY A 170 -16.22 -1.29 -11.48
N ARG A 171 -15.55 -2.26 -12.11
CA ARG A 171 -15.29 -2.34 -13.55
C ARG A 171 -16.26 -3.24 -14.30
N ASP A 172 -17.35 -3.65 -13.66
CA ASP A 172 -18.36 -4.55 -14.23
C ASP A 172 -17.78 -5.91 -14.68
N SER A 173 -16.62 -6.30 -14.13
CA SER A 173 -15.92 -7.54 -14.43
C SER A 173 -16.41 -8.66 -13.51
N VAL A 174 -17.69 -9.00 -13.63
CA VAL A 174 -18.46 -9.87 -12.70
C VAL A 174 -17.75 -11.19 -12.39
N LEU A 175 -17.28 -11.91 -13.42
CA LEU A 175 -16.62 -13.21 -13.24
C LEU A 175 -15.31 -13.12 -12.44
N LEU A 176 -14.52 -12.07 -12.68
CA LEU A 176 -13.28 -11.83 -11.94
C LEU A 176 -13.59 -11.44 -10.50
N ALA A 177 -14.51 -10.50 -10.30
CA ALA A 177 -14.94 -10.04 -8.98
C ALA A 177 -15.42 -11.21 -8.11
N ARG A 178 -16.33 -12.03 -8.64
CA ARG A 178 -16.83 -13.26 -8.00
C ARG A 178 -15.70 -14.21 -7.64
N GLY A 179 -14.78 -14.46 -8.57
CA GLY A 179 -13.62 -15.33 -8.35
C GLY A 179 -12.74 -14.85 -7.18
N PHE A 180 -12.53 -13.55 -7.07
CA PHE A 180 -11.76 -12.95 -5.98
C PHE A 180 -12.50 -12.99 -4.64
N TYR A 181 -13.80 -12.69 -4.60
CA TYR A 181 -14.59 -12.82 -3.37
C TYR A 181 -14.63 -14.26 -2.85
N LEU A 182 -14.82 -15.26 -3.73
CA LEU A 182 -14.78 -16.67 -3.33
C LEU A 182 -13.41 -17.07 -2.74
N ARG A 183 -12.31 -16.56 -3.31
CA ARG A 183 -10.96 -16.77 -2.73
C ARG A 183 -10.82 -16.11 -1.36
N ALA A 184 -11.35 -14.90 -1.17
CA ALA A 184 -11.36 -14.23 0.13
C ALA A 184 -12.12 -15.06 1.19
N LEU A 185 -13.29 -15.60 0.83
CA LEU A 185 -14.08 -16.49 1.70
C LEU A 185 -13.36 -17.78 2.06
N GLY A 186 -12.72 -18.43 1.09
CA GLY A 186 -12.00 -19.68 1.30
C GLY A 186 -10.90 -19.55 2.35
N GLN A 187 -10.19 -18.41 2.38
CA GLN A 187 -9.13 -18.14 3.35
C GLN A 187 -9.64 -17.66 4.73
N GLY A 188 -10.89 -17.17 4.80
CA GLY A 188 -11.57 -16.73 6.01
C GLY A 188 -12.17 -17.84 6.88
N ARG A 189 -12.08 -19.12 6.49
CA ARG A 189 -12.70 -20.25 7.23
C ARG A 189 -12.04 -20.62 8.57
N ARG A 190 -10.89 -20.03 8.93
CA ARG A 190 -10.22 -20.26 10.23
C ARG A 190 -10.29 -18.99 11.11
N LYS A 191 -10.44 -19.17 12.43
CA LYS A 191 -10.71 -18.14 13.46
C LYS A 191 -9.99 -16.80 13.20
N GLY A 192 -10.72 -15.68 13.35
CA GLY A 192 -10.16 -14.32 13.41
C GLY A 192 -10.30 -13.43 12.16
N ARG A 193 -11.05 -13.84 11.12
CA ARG A 193 -11.19 -13.07 9.85
C ARG A 193 -12.64 -12.89 9.40
N TRP A 194 -13.53 -12.58 10.35
CA TRP A 194 -14.97 -12.47 10.09
C TRP A 194 -15.32 -11.21 9.27
N GLU A 195 -14.58 -10.11 9.43
CA GLU A 195 -14.81 -8.85 8.70
C GLU A 195 -14.63 -9.03 7.19
N VAL A 196 -13.48 -9.57 6.78
CA VAL A 196 -13.17 -9.86 5.36
C VAL A 196 -14.19 -10.85 4.79
N ARG A 197 -14.61 -11.84 5.59
CA ARG A 197 -15.62 -12.81 5.17
C ARG A 197 -16.99 -12.15 4.97
N GLY A 198 -17.42 -11.31 5.90
CA GLY A 198 -18.69 -10.59 5.82
C GLY A 198 -18.72 -9.64 4.62
N ALA A 199 -17.62 -8.92 4.38
CA ALA A 199 -17.47 -8.06 3.21
C ALA A 199 -17.53 -8.85 1.90
N ALA A 200 -16.81 -9.98 1.80
CA ALA A 200 -16.84 -10.82 0.60
C ALA A 200 -18.22 -11.45 0.33
N LEU A 201 -18.96 -11.84 1.38
CA LEU A 201 -20.35 -12.30 1.23
C LEU A 201 -21.26 -11.17 0.71
N ARG A 202 -21.14 -9.97 1.29
CA ARG A 202 -21.91 -8.81 0.81
C ARG A 202 -21.60 -8.49 -0.65
N GLY A 203 -20.33 -8.49 -1.04
CA GLY A 203 -19.93 -8.26 -2.43
C GLY A 203 -20.50 -9.30 -3.39
N LEU A 204 -20.54 -10.58 -2.99
CA LEU A 204 -21.17 -11.63 -3.79
C LEU A 204 -22.68 -11.44 -3.92
N SER A 205 -23.38 -11.11 -2.83
CA SER A 205 -24.82 -10.83 -2.87
C SER A 205 -25.14 -9.66 -3.80
N GLN A 206 -24.38 -8.58 -3.71
CA GLN A 206 -24.54 -7.41 -4.59
C GLN A 206 -24.33 -7.77 -6.07
N LEU A 207 -23.31 -8.57 -6.39
CA LEU A 207 -23.10 -9.06 -7.76
C LEU A 207 -24.25 -9.91 -8.27
N THR A 208 -24.80 -10.81 -7.44
CA THR A 208 -25.93 -11.66 -7.86
C THR A 208 -27.22 -10.88 -8.02
N GLU A 209 -27.47 -9.86 -7.19
CA GLU A 209 -28.65 -9.00 -7.31
C GLU A 209 -28.61 -8.13 -8.57
N ALA A 210 -27.42 -7.62 -8.93
CA ALA A 210 -27.25 -6.74 -10.08
C ALA A 210 -27.19 -7.49 -11.42
N HIS A 211 -26.67 -8.72 -11.45
CA HIS A 211 -26.35 -9.44 -12.70
C HIS A 211 -26.99 -10.83 -12.81
N GLY A 212 -27.73 -11.30 -11.81
CA GLY A 212 -28.20 -12.68 -11.72
C GLY A 212 -27.07 -13.65 -11.31
N ASP A 213 -27.39 -14.95 -11.15
CA ASP A 213 -26.36 -15.95 -10.83
C ASP A 213 -25.66 -16.44 -12.12
N PRO A 214 -24.37 -16.12 -12.35
CA PRO A 214 -23.65 -16.62 -13.52
C PRO A 214 -23.44 -18.14 -13.50
N ALA A 215 -23.76 -18.84 -12.39
CA ALA A 215 -23.79 -20.30 -12.35
C ALA A 215 -24.87 -20.90 -13.27
N GLU A 216 -25.93 -20.16 -13.60
CA GLU A 216 -27.03 -20.65 -14.45
C GLU A 216 -26.71 -20.59 -15.95
N GLU A 217 -25.84 -19.67 -16.38
CA GLU A 217 -25.49 -19.48 -17.81
C GLU A 217 -24.70 -20.66 -18.41
N HIS A 218 -23.89 -21.35 -17.60
CA HIS A 218 -23.12 -22.52 -18.05
C HIS A 218 -23.88 -23.85 -17.93
N GLY A 219 -25.02 -23.86 -17.23
CA GLY A 219 -25.88 -25.04 -17.07
C GLY A 219 -26.88 -25.24 -18.20
N THR A 220 -27.31 -24.16 -18.87
CA THR A 220 -28.36 -24.20 -19.90
C THR A 220 -27.84 -24.49 -21.31
N SER A 221 -26.56 -24.26 -21.62
CA SER A 221 -25.99 -24.56 -22.95
C SER A 221 -25.71 -26.05 -23.22
N ARG A 222 -25.83 -26.93 -22.22
CA ARG A 222 -25.62 -28.39 -22.37
C ARG A 222 -26.90 -29.23 -22.46
N SER A 223 -28.08 -28.64 -22.29
CA SER A 223 -29.36 -29.37 -22.32
C SER A 223 -30.15 -29.24 -23.63
N GLY A 224 -29.65 -28.50 -24.63
CA GLY A 224 -30.34 -28.25 -25.91
C GLY A 224 -29.88 -29.08 -27.11
N ALA A 225 -28.97 -30.05 -26.93
CA ALA A 225 -28.39 -30.83 -28.04
C ALA A 225 -28.56 -32.35 -27.87
N LEU A 226 -29.76 -32.80 -27.49
CA LEU A 226 -30.20 -34.19 -27.62
C LEU A 226 -31.72 -34.21 -27.84
N SER A 227 -32.15 -34.00 -29.08
CA SER A 227 -33.47 -34.41 -29.60
C SER A 227 -33.35 -34.63 -31.10
#